data_AF-A0A661LQL3-F1
#
_entry.id   AF-A0A661LQL3-F1
#
_cell.length_a   1.000
_cell.length_b   1.000
_cell.length_c   1.000
_cell.angle_alpha   90.00
_cell.angle_beta   90.00
_cell.angle_gamma   90.00
#
_symmetry.space_group_name_H-M   'P 1'
#
loop_
_entity.id
_entity.type
_entity.pdbx_description
1 polymer ?
#
loop_
_entity_poly.entity_id
_entity_poly.type
_entity_poly.pdbx_seq_one_letter_code
_entity_poly.pdbx_strand_id
1 'polypeptide(L)' 'MKLEYDPVRDLLYIYFAEAHEKVAKTETVVPGVHADFNVEGKLIGIEVIDASEVMGRKIEFTLPEVPRPEMKVAT' A
#
# COMPACT_ATOMS: atom_id res chain seq x y z
N MET A 1 13.04 0.93 -1.91
CA MET A 1 11.93 1.90 -2.12
C MET A 1 11.97 2.40 -3.55
N LYS A 2 10.83 2.38 -4.25
CA LYS A 2 10.67 2.83 -5.65
C LYS A 2 9.36 3.60 -5.78
N LEU A 3 9.32 4.60 -6.66
CA LEU A 3 8.10 5.33 -7.03
C LEU A 3 7.85 5.12 -8.53
N GLU A 4 6.62 4.82 -8.91
CA GLU A 4 6.22 4.67 -10.31
C GLU A 4 4.88 5.37 -10.55
N TYR A 5 4.81 6.21 -11.58
CA TYR A 5 3.57 6.83 -12.02
C TYR A 5 3.26 6.35 -13.43
N ASP A 6 2.08 5.77 -13.60
CA ASP A 6 1.52 5.36 -14.89
C ASP A 6 0.48 6.40 -15.34
N PRO A 7 0.81 7.28 -16.31
CA PRO A 7 -0.12 8.30 -16.78
C PRO A 7 -1.27 7.76 -17.64
N VAL A 8 -1.16 6.53 -18.16
CA VAL A 8 -2.24 5.90 -18.94
C VAL A 8 -3.33 5.38 -18.00
N ARG A 9 -2.93 4.86 -16.84
CA ARG A 9 -3.84 4.37 -15.79
C ARG A 9 -4.20 5.40 -14.73
N ASP A 10 -3.53 6.56 -14.76
CA ASP A 10 -3.55 7.59 -13.71
C ASP A 10 -3.33 7.02 -12.30
N LEU A 11 -2.26 6.22 -12.17
CA LEU A 11 -1.92 5.47 -10.97
C LEU A 11 -0.52 5.82 -10.50
N LEU A 12 -0.39 6.21 -9.24
CA LEU A 12 0.89 6.33 -8.55
C LEU A 12 1.07 5.15 -7.60
N TYR A 13 2.16 4.41 -7.76
CA TYR A 13 2.56 3.33 -6.87
C TYR A 13 3.84 3.71 -6.11
N ILE A 14 3.80 3.60 -4.78
CA ILE A 14 4.96 3.73 -3.89
C ILE A 14 5.32 2.34 -3.34
N TYR A 15 6.44 1.79 -3.77
CA TYR A 15 6.95 0.49 -3.31
C TYR A 15 7.87 0.68 -2.10
N PHE A 16 7.57 0.03 -0.98
CA PHE A 16 8.44 0.02 0.20
C PHE A 16 9.29 -1.26 0.29
N ALA A 17 8.77 -2.39 -0.20
CA ALA A 17 9.47 -3.66 -0.19
C ALA A 17 10.22 -3.95 -1.51
N GLU A 18 11.02 -5.03 -1.48
CA GLU A 18 11.66 -5.60 -2.66
C GLU A 18 10.62 -6.29 -3.56
N ALA A 19 10.93 -6.42 -4.86
CA ALA A 19 9.98 -6.92 -5.86
C ALA A 19 9.45 -8.35 -5.65
N HIS A 20 10.10 -9.14 -4.77
CA HIS A 20 9.68 -10.51 -4.48
C HIS A 20 8.64 -10.59 -3.34
N GLU A 21 8.39 -9.50 -2.62
CA GLU A 21 7.44 -9.48 -1.54
C GLU A 21 6.01 -9.35 -2.07
N LYS A 22 5.12 -10.23 -1.61
CA LYS A 22 3.76 -10.37 -2.17
C LYS A 22 2.74 -9.64 -1.31
N VAL A 23 1.81 -8.97 -1.99
CA VAL A 23 0.60 -8.42 -1.38
C VAL A 23 -0.29 -9.59 -0.94
N ALA A 24 -0.63 -9.60 0.35
CA ALA A 24 -1.60 -10.52 0.93
C ALA A 24 -2.93 -9.83 1.21
N LYS A 25 -2.90 -8.52 1.49
CA LYS A 25 -4.07 -7.70 1.80
C LYS A 25 -3.89 -6.29 1.26
N THR A 26 -4.93 -5.73 0.67
CA THR A 26 -5.00 -4.33 0.28
C THR A 26 -6.13 -3.66 1.06
N GLU A 27 -5.84 -2.54 1.71
CA GLU A 27 -6.79 -1.77 2.51
C GLU A 27 -6.98 -0.39 1.92
N THR A 28 -8.23 0.06 1.80
CA THR A 28 -8.50 1.45 1.44
C THR A 28 -8.37 2.32 2.68
N VAL A 29 -7.35 3.18 2.73
CA VAL A 29 -7.06 4.02 3.92
C VAL A 29 -7.80 5.35 3.89
N VAL A 30 -7.96 5.92 2.70
CA VAL A 30 -8.88 7.01 2.35
C VAL A 30 -9.37 6.77 0.91
N PRO A 31 -10.48 7.38 0.46
CA PRO A 31 -10.93 7.22 -0.92
C PRO A 31 -9.81 7.52 -1.93
N GLY A 32 -9.56 6.56 -2.83
CA GLY A 32 -8.51 6.65 -3.85
C GLY A 32 -7.09 6.33 -3.38
N VAL A 33 -6.88 6.04 -2.09
CA VAL A 33 -5.57 5.61 -1.56
C VAL A 33 -5.69 4.24 -0.91
N HIS A 34 -4.86 3.31 -1.37
CA HIS A 34 -4.82 1.94 -0.90
C HIS A 34 -3.45 1.58 -0.34
N ALA A 35 -3.43 0.81 0.74
CA ALA A 35 -2.23 0.32 1.40
C ALA A 35 -2.14 -1.19 1.27
N ASP A 36 -1.01 -1.66 0.73
CA ASP A 36 -0.71 -3.06 0.53
C ASP A 36 0.12 -3.62 1.67
N PHE A 37 -0.34 -4.72 2.24
CA PHE A 37 0.30 -5.44 3.33
C PHE A 37 0.67 -6.85 2.92
N ASN A 38 1.83 -7.32 3.39
CA ASN A 38 2.23 -8.72 3.25
C ASN A 38 1.48 -9.62 4.24
N VAL A 39 1.77 -10.93 4.21
CA VAL A 39 1.15 -11.91 5.13
C VAL A 39 1.44 -11.64 6.61
N GLU A 40 2.52 -10.94 6.93
CA GLU A 40 2.90 -10.56 8.30
C GLU A 40 2.28 -9.22 8.73
N GLY A 41 1.45 -8.58 7.90
CA GLY A 41 0.88 -7.27 8.19
C GLY A 41 1.86 -6.11 8.06
N LYS A 42 3.04 -6.31 7.44
CA LYS A 42 3.99 -5.26 7.11
C LYS A 42 3.50 -4.51 5.87
N LEU A 43 3.54 -3.17 5.92
CA LEU A 43 3.27 -2.32 4.76
C LEU A 43 4.36 -2.53 3.70
N ILE A 44 3.95 -2.84 2.48
CA ILE A 44 4.87 -3.09 1.36
C ILE A 44 4.61 -2.19 0.14
N GLY A 45 3.43 -1.57 0.06
CA GLY A 45 3.08 -0.65 -1.02
C GLY A 45 1.97 0.34 -0.67
N ILE A 46 1.91 1.45 -1.40
CA ILE A 46 0.77 2.37 -1.42
C ILE A 46 0.40 2.63 -2.88
N GLU A 47 -0.89 2.53 -3.19
CA GLU A 47 -1.49 2.87 -4.47
C GLU A 47 -2.34 4.12 -4.33
N VAL A 48 -2.17 5.08 -5.25
CA VAL A 48 -3.02 6.27 -5.35
C VAL A 48 -3.66 6.28 -6.74
N ILE A 49 -4.98 6.09 -6.76
CA ILE A 49 -5.82 6.14 -7.96
C ILE A 49 -6.18 7.59 -8.25
N ASP A 50 -6.37 7.92 -9.53
CA ASP A 50 -6.60 9.29 -10.01
C ASP A 50 -5.50 10.22 -9.49
N ALA A 51 -4.25 9.75 -9.55
CA ALA A 51 -3.11 10.41 -8.93
C ALA A 51 -2.96 11.86 -9.40
N SER A 52 -3.26 12.13 -10.68
CA SER A 52 -3.24 13.48 -11.26
C SER A 52 -4.16 14.48 -10.55
N GLU A 53 -5.28 14.03 -9.98
CA GLU A 53 -6.23 14.88 -9.26
C GLU A 53 -5.74 15.31 -7.87
N VAL A 54 -4.78 14.56 -7.32
CA VAL A 54 -4.25 14.81 -5.98
C VAL A 54 -2.80 15.30 -5.99
N MET A 55 -2.06 15.08 -7.08
CA MET A 55 -0.72 15.62 -7.28
C MET A 55 -0.72 17.16 -7.18
N GLY A 56 0.19 17.71 -6.38
CA GLY A 56 0.26 19.14 -6.08
C GLY A 56 -0.66 19.59 -4.94
N ARG A 57 -1.42 18.68 -4.33
CA ARG A 57 -2.19 18.92 -3.09
C ARG A 57 -1.52 18.19 -1.91
N LYS A 58 -1.85 18.63 -0.69
CA LYS A 58 -1.44 17.92 0.54
C LYS A 58 -2.43 16.79 0.80
N ILE A 59 -1.92 15.58 1.02
CA ILE A 59 -2.70 14.43 1.45
C ILE A 59 -2.06 13.87 2.72
N GLU A 60 -2.88 13.59 3.73
CA GLU A 60 -2.46 12.93 4.97
C GLU A 60 -3.48 11.84 5.31
N PHE A 61 -3.00 10.66 5.66
CA PHE A 61 -3.83 9.53 6.06
C PHE A 61 -3.10 8.70 7.11
N THR A 62 -3.87 7.94 7.88
CA THR A 62 -3.35 7.01 8.89
C THR A 62 -3.51 5.59 8.38
N LEU A 63 -2.48 4.77 8.57
CA LEU A 63 -2.55 3.35 8.22
C LEU A 63 -3.33 2.59 9.31
N PRO A 64 -4.18 1.62 8.93
CA PRO A 64 -4.87 0.79 9.90
C PRO A 64 -3.88 -0.10 10.66
N GLU A 65 -4.23 -0.47 11.89
CA GLU A 65 -3.55 -1.58 12.56
C GLU A 65 -3.93 -2.88 11.85
N VAL A 66 -2.93 -3.55 11.27
CA VAL A 66 -3.11 -4.88 10.67
C VAL A 66 -2.64 -5.93 11.67
N PRO A 67 -3.54 -6.79 12.20
CA PRO A 67 -3.14 -7.83 13.13
C PRO A 67 -2.09 -8.73 12.48
N ARG A 68 -0.99 -8.97 13.19
CA ARG A 68 -0.04 -10.01 12.80
C ARG A 68 -0.73 -11.37 12.93
N PRO A 69 -0.58 -12.30 11.97
CA PRO A 69 -1.08 -13.64 12.15
C PRO A 69 -0.51 -14.23 13.44
N GLU A 70 -1.36 -14.84 14.27
CA GLU A 70 -0.88 -15.62 15.39
C GLU A 70 0.01 -16.75 14.84
N MET A 71 1.31 -16.68 15.11
CA MET A 71 2.19 -17.82 14.88
C MET A 71 1.66 -18.96 15.75
N LYS A 72 0.98 -19.94 15.13
CA LYS A 72 0.68 -21.20 15.81
C LYS A 72 2.03 -21.81 16.17
N VAL A 73 2.39 -21.76 17.45
CA VAL A 73 3.52 -22.50 17.97
C VAL A 73 3.22 -23.97 17.72
N ALA A 74 3.94 -24.57 16.78
CA ALA A 74 3.87 -25.99 16.55
C ALA A 74 4.33 -26.67 17.85
N THR A 75 3.39 -27.28 18.56
CA THR A 75 3.66 -28.16 19.72
C THR A 75 3.73 -29.59 19.22
#